data_AF-A0A9X0QI08-F1
#
_entry.id   AF-A0A9X0QI08-F1
#
_cell.length_a   1.000
_cell.length_b   1.000
_cell.length_c   1.000
_cell.angle_alpha   90.00
_cell.angle_beta   90.00
_cell.angle_gamma   90.00
#
_symmetry.space_group_name_H-M   'P 1'
#
loop_
_entity.id
_entity.type
_entity.pdbx_description
1 polymer ?
#
loop_
_entity_poly.entity_id
_entity_poly.type
_entity_poly.pdbx_seq_one_letter_code
_entity_poly.pdbx_strand_id
1 'polypeptide(L)'
;MGAILRAGSIAGILLTAGCHSGERRSSLLEGLTSAAQTKASNLGPNHLAAEGLATITAACEKQTFENARSGLIVSQTGLHEDVFALRDRRSYASIAFSMDDALKLEEVLRNQLKENKQPWEQSECVQQFEGYLETLTDPLVEQDKLAKELDASAFKDSNKEAQEELRREKETEALAPKK
;
A
#
# COMPACT_ATOMS: atom_id res chain seq x y z
N MET A 1 17.96 32.46 61.34
CA MET A 1 18.40 33.65 60.58
C MET A 1 19.39 33.13 59.55
N GLY A 2 19.05 33.06 58.25
CA GLY A 2 19.22 34.16 57.27
C GLY A 2 20.61 34.01 56.61
N ALA A 3 20.78 33.53 55.38
CA ALA A 3 20.38 34.09 54.06
C ALA A 3 21.06 35.45 53.76
N ILE A 4 21.61 35.76 52.58
CA ILE A 4 21.62 35.08 51.24
C ILE A 4 23.10 34.91 50.74
N LEU A 5 23.65 35.10 49.51
CA LEU A 5 23.18 35.54 48.18
C LEU A 5 24.11 35.05 47.01
N ARG A 6 23.59 34.20 46.10
CA ARG A 6 23.93 33.88 44.67
C ARG A 6 25.38 33.82 44.07
N ALA A 7 25.44 33.02 42.99
CA ALA A 7 26.13 33.20 41.69
C ALA A 7 27.53 32.59 41.47
N GLY A 8 27.75 32.08 40.24
CA GLY A 8 29.04 31.49 39.81
C GLY A 8 28.98 30.35 38.78
N SER A 9 27.93 30.21 37.97
CA SER A 9 27.90 29.18 36.91
C SER A 9 28.58 29.66 35.64
N ILE A 10 29.68 29.01 35.25
CA ILE A 10 30.41 29.25 33.99
C ILE A 10 30.61 27.90 33.29
N ALA A 11 30.45 27.89 31.96
CA ALA A 11 30.38 26.68 31.16
C ALA A 11 31.71 25.89 31.11
N GLY A 12 31.60 24.57 31.15
CA GLY A 12 32.70 23.62 30.94
C GLY A 12 32.26 22.48 30.02
N ILE A 13 32.04 22.78 28.74
CA ILE A 13 31.71 21.76 27.73
C ILE A 13 33.00 21.00 27.38
N LEU A 14 33.18 19.81 27.95
CA LEU A 14 34.23 18.87 27.55
C LEU A 14 33.64 17.73 26.71
N LEU A 15 33.55 18.00 25.41
CA LEU A 15 33.41 16.96 24.38
C LEU A 15 34.74 16.19 24.26
N THR A 16 34.79 14.90 24.61
CA THR A 16 35.58 13.85 23.92
C THR A 16 35.46 12.49 24.63
N ALA A 17 34.53 11.65 24.17
CA ALA A 17 34.50 10.21 24.47
C ALA A 17 33.77 9.44 23.33
N GLY A 18 34.14 9.73 22.08
CA GLY A 18 33.47 9.25 20.86
C GLY A 18 33.68 7.77 20.53
N CYS A 19 33.58 6.88 21.51
CA CYS A 19 33.55 5.44 21.30
C CYS A 19 32.14 4.90 21.57
N HIS A 20 31.31 4.86 20.53
CA HIS A 20 30.18 3.95 20.46
C HIS A 20 30.30 3.12 19.20
N SER A 21 30.46 1.81 19.41
CA SER A 21 30.42 0.81 18.35
C SER A 21 29.11 0.94 17.57
N GLY A 22 29.15 0.74 16.25
CA GLY A 22 27.97 0.71 15.40
C GLY A 22 27.12 -0.53 15.66
N GLU A 23 26.44 -0.59 16.80
CA GLU A 23 25.52 -1.66 17.15
C GLU A 23 24.26 -1.56 16.28
N ARG A 24 24.36 -2.09 15.06
CA ARG A 24 23.23 -2.33 14.16
C ARG A 24 22.27 -3.34 14.80
N ARG A 25 21.42 -2.84 15.70
CA ARG A 25 20.13 -3.48 16.02
C ARG A 25 19.18 -3.25 14.84
N SER A 26 19.49 -3.87 13.69
CA SER A 26 18.46 -4.24 12.72
C SER A 26 17.37 -4.96 13.50
N SER A 27 16.14 -4.45 13.48
CA SER A 27 15.19 -4.88 14.49
C SER A 27 14.81 -6.34 14.28
N LEU A 28 14.68 -7.10 15.38
CA LEU A 28 14.12 -8.45 15.31
C LEU A 28 12.68 -8.44 14.78
N LEU A 29 12.00 -7.29 14.82
CA LEU A 29 10.70 -7.06 14.21
C LEU A 29 10.79 -7.05 12.68
N GLU A 30 11.72 -6.32 12.06
CA GLU A 30 11.97 -6.37 10.60
C GLU A 30 12.38 -7.78 10.15
N GLY A 31 13.19 -8.47 10.95
CA GLY A 31 13.55 -9.87 10.69
C GLY A 31 12.33 -10.80 10.71
N LEU A 32 11.37 -10.57 11.61
CA LEU A 32 10.15 -11.38 11.74
C LEU A 32 9.10 -11.02 10.69
N THR A 33 8.91 -9.76 10.32
CA THR A 33 8.00 -9.38 9.23
C THR A 33 8.54 -9.87 7.88
N SER A 34 9.84 -9.73 7.62
CA SER A 34 10.48 -10.29 6.43
C SER A 34 10.40 -11.83 6.39
N ALA A 35 10.58 -12.51 7.53
CA ALA A 35 10.40 -13.96 7.62
C ALA A 35 8.94 -14.42 7.46
N ALA A 36 7.95 -13.60 7.82
CA ALA A 36 6.53 -13.87 7.57
C ALA A 36 6.18 -13.65 6.08
N GLN A 37 6.57 -12.51 5.52
CA GLN A 37 6.38 -12.19 4.09
C GLN A 37 7.03 -13.25 3.19
N THR A 38 8.30 -13.60 3.40
CA THR A 38 8.97 -14.64 2.58
C THR A 38 8.32 -16.02 2.71
N LYS A 39 7.60 -16.30 3.79
CA LYS A 39 6.81 -17.54 3.92
C LYS A 39 5.50 -17.47 3.13
N ALA A 40 4.86 -16.30 3.07
CA ALA A 40 3.71 -16.05 2.19
C ALA A 40 4.11 -16.10 0.70
N SER A 41 5.23 -15.48 0.33
CA SER A 41 5.74 -15.45 -1.06
C SER A 41 6.17 -16.81 -1.63
N ASN A 42 6.26 -17.86 -0.80
CA ASN A 42 6.52 -19.23 -1.26
C ASN A 42 5.24 -20.05 -1.52
N LEU A 43 4.07 -19.46 -1.27
CA LEU A 43 2.78 -20.05 -1.58
C LEU A 43 2.34 -19.57 -2.98
N GLY A 44 1.65 -20.44 -3.73
CA GLY A 44 1.37 -20.19 -5.14
C GLY A 44 0.55 -18.90 -5.39
N PRO A 45 0.58 -18.36 -6.63
CA PRO A 45 -0.18 -17.16 -6.96
C PRO A 45 -1.65 -17.32 -6.55
N ASN A 46 -2.23 -16.23 -6.03
CA ASN A 46 -3.57 -16.16 -5.41
C ASN A 46 -3.71 -16.77 -4.00
N HIS A 47 -2.65 -17.24 -3.32
CA HIS A 47 -2.80 -17.81 -1.97
C HIS A 47 -3.37 -16.79 -0.95
N LEU A 48 -2.90 -15.54 -0.96
CA LEU A 48 -3.38 -14.51 -0.03
C LEU A 48 -4.87 -14.19 -0.22
N ALA A 49 -5.34 -14.10 -1.47
CA ALA A 49 -6.76 -13.97 -1.78
C ALA A 49 -7.59 -15.16 -1.27
N ALA A 50 -7.10 -16.40 -1.41
CA ALA A 50 -7.79 -17.59 -0.91
C ALA A 50 -7.81 -17.69 0.63
N GLU A 51 -6.73 -17.29 1.32
CA GLU A 51 -6.67 -17.26 2.78
C GLU A 51 -7.46 -16.08 3.38
N GLY A 52 -7.49 -14.93 2.69
CA GLY A 52 -8.35 -13.79 2.98
C GLY A 52 -9.84 -14.16 2.88
N LEU A 53 -10.25 -14.79 1.77
CA LEU A 53 -11.62 -15.32 1.58
C LEU A 53 -12.04 -16.22 2.75
N ALA A 54 -11.20 -17.20 3.07
CA ALA A 54 -11.48 -18.17 4.12
C ALA A 54 -11.44 -17.55 5.53
N THR A 55 -10.82 -16.38 5.69
CA THR A 55 -10.76 -15.62 6.94
C THR A 55 -11.98 -14.71 7.11
N ILE A 56 -12.36 -13.97 6.06
CA ILE A 56 -13.58 -13.16 6.01
C ILE A 56 -14.82 -14.05 6.18
N THR A 57 -14.93 -15.13 5.41
CA THR A 57 -16.02 -16.13 5.55
C THR A 57 -16.13 -16.64 6.98
N ALA A 58 -15.02 -17.10 7.57
CA ALA A 58 -15.02 -17.68 8.92
C ALA A 58 -15.22 -16.66 10.06
N ALA A 59 -15.27 -15.35 9.75
CA ALA A 59 -15.73 -14.30 10.64
C ALA A 59 -17.22 -14.00 10.43
N CYS A 60 -17.67 -13.84 9.18
CA CYS A 60 -19.08 -13.64 8.83
C CYS A 60 -19.99 -14.81 9.25
N GLU A 61 -19.45 -16.02 9.38
CA GLU A 61 -20.13 -17.18 10.01
C GLU A 61 -20.58 -16.94 11.47
N LYS A 62 -20.00 -15.93 12.17
CA LYS A 62 -20.05 -15.83 13.65
C LYS A 62 -20.49 -14.46 14.17
N GLN A 63 -20.41 -13.42 13.35
CA GLN A 63 -20.59 -12.03 13.76
C GLN A 63 -20.89 -11.14 12.55
N THR A 64 -21.53 -9.99 12.82
CA THR A 64 -21.83 -8.96 11.82
C THR A 64 -20.57 -8.35 11.19
N PHE A 65 -20.73 -7.77 10.00
CA PHE A 65 -19.68 -7.07 9.25
C PHE A 65 -18.85 -6.11 10.11
N GLU A 66 -19.46 -5.21 10.89
CA GLU A 66 -18.71 -4.23 11.68
C GLU A 66 -17.78 -4.86 12.73
N ASN A 67 -18.26 -5.91 13.41
CA ASN A 67 -17.45 -6.66 14.38
C ASN A 67 -16.35 -7.47 13.69
N ALA A 68 -16.66 -8.07 12.53
CA ALA A 68 -15.69 -8.79 11.72
C ALA A 68 -14.61 -7.86 11.16
N ARG A 69 -14.98 -6.70 10.60
CA ARG A 69 -14.09 -5.67 10.06
C ARG A 69 -13.14 -5.16 11.13
N SER A 70 -13.67 -4.78 12.29
CA SER A 70 -12.88 -4.30 13.44
C SER A 70 -11.96 -5.38 14.04
N GLY A 71 -12.39 -6.64 14.02
CA GLY A 71 -11.58 -7.78 14.49
C GLY A 71 -10.51 -8.26 13.50
N LEU A 72 -10.76 -8.16 12.19
CA LEU A 72 -9.91 -8.68 11.13
C LEU A 72 -8.96 -7.63 10.53
N ILE A 73 -9.44 -6.43 10.18
CA ILE A 73 -8.61 -5.43 9.49
C ILE A 73 -7.82 -4.65 10.54
N VAL A 74 -6.50 -4.82 10.52
CA VAL A 74 -5.58 -4.31 11.55
C VAL A 74 -4.88 -3.01 11.15
N SER A 75 -4.82 -2.71 9.86
CA SER A 75 -4.46 -1.39 9.34
C SER A 75 -5.11 -1.15 7.98
N GLN A 76 -5.36 0.12 7.67
CA GLN A 76 -5.62 0.62 6.31
C GLN A 76 -4.53 1.63 6.00
N THR A 77 -3.99 1.57 4.80
CA THR A 77 -2.86 2.40 4.36
C THR A 77 -3.20 3.15 3.08
N GLY A 78 -3.95 2.54 2.16
CA GLY A 78 -4.33 3.18 0.90
C GLY A 78 -3.14 3.55 0.04
N LEU A 79 -2.12 2.68 -0.01
CA LEU A 79 -0.93 2.80 -0.83
C LEU A 79 -0.87 1.63 -1.83
N HIS A 80 0.01 1.71 -2.82
CA HIS A 80 0.09 0.65 -3.85
C HIS A 80 0.89 -0.57 -3.37
N GLU A 81 1.87 -0.36 -2.48
CA GLU A 81 2.66 -1.39 -1.84
C GLU A 81 1.91 -2.19 -0.76
N ASP A 82 0.96 -1.54 -0.08
CA ASP A 82 0.08 -2.11 0.95
C ASP A 82 -1.20 -1.28 1.01
N VAL A 83 -2.35 -1.89 0.71
CA VAL A 83 -3.67 -1.23 0.73
C VAL A 83 -4.27 -1.30 2.14
N PHE A 84 -4.18 -2.47 2.76
CA PHE A 84 -4.65 -2.79 4.11
C PHE A 84 -3.96 -4.06 4.61
N ALA A 85 -3.94 -4.27 5.93
CA ALA A 85 -3.51 -5.54 6.50
C ALA A 85 -4.66 -6.29 7.19
N LEU A 86 -4.75 -7.59 6.92
CA LEU A 86 -5.66 -8.54 7.52
C LEU A 86 -4.96 -9.35 8.63
N ARG A 87 -5.69 -9.62 9.71
CA ARG A 87 -5.27 -10.53 10.77
C ARG A 87 -5.53 -11.98 10.37
N ASP A 88 -4.49 -12.80 10.33
CA ASP A 88 -4.64 -14.25 10.14
C ASP A 88 -5.40 -14.88 11.30
N ARG A 89 -6.47 -15.61 10.98
CA ARG A 89 -7.30 -16.39 11.94
C ARG A 89 -6.57 -17.52 12.67
N ARG A 90 -5.38 -17.95 12.22
CA ARG A 90 -4.60 -19.06 12.82
C ARG A 90 -3.52 -18.59 13.77
N SER A 91 -2.72 -17.61 13.35
CA SER A 91 -1.55 -17.09 14.08
C SER A 91 -1.78 -15.73 14.75
N TYR A 92 -2.88 -15.05 14.43
CA TYR A 92 -3.18 -13.67 14.84
C TYR A 92 -2.16 -12.62 14.34
N ALA A 93 -1.24 -13.01 13.46
CA ALA A 93 -0.29 -12.12 12.81
C ALA A 93 -0.98 -11.17 11.80
N SER A 94 -0.32 -10.05 11.51
CA SER A 94 -0.73 -9.12 10.46
C SER A 94 -0.18 -9.59 9.10
N ILE A 95 -1.04 -9.67 8.09
CA ILE A 95 -0.70 -9.94 6.69
C ILE A 95 -1.10 -8.70 5.89
N ALA A 96 -0.11 -7.98 5.37
CA ALA A 96 -0.30 -6.87 4.42
C ALA A 96 -0.83 -7.41 3.07
N PHE A 97 -1.75 -6.68 2.43
CA PHE A 97 -2.26 -6.99 1.10
C PHE A 97 -1.78 -5.93 0.12
N SER A 98 -0.97 -6.34 -0.85
CA SER A 98 -0.58 -5.49 -1.98
C SER A 98 -1.81 -5.13 -2.83
N MET A 99 -1.68 -4.15 -3.72
CA MET A 99 -2.75 -3.78 -4.65
C MET A 99 -3.28 -4.97 -5.47
N ASP A 100 -2.39 -5.83 -5.96
CA ASP A 100 -2.76 -7.02 -6.73
C ASP A 100 -3.46 -8.08 -5.85
N ASP A 101 -3.01 -8.28 -4.61
CA ASP A 101 -3.66 -9.22 -3.67
C ASP A 101 -5.03 -8.73 -3.21
N ALA A 102 -5.21 -7.42 -3.03
CA ALA A 102 -6.47 -6.78 -2.66
C ALA A 102 -7.53 -6.95 -3.75
N LEU A 103 -7.22 -6.53 -4.99
CA LEU A 103 -8.08 -6.72 -6.16
C LEU A 103 -8.41 -8.20 -6.40
N LYS A 104 -7.44 -9.11 -6.14
CA LYS A 104 -7.67 -10.55 -6.26
C LYS A 104 -8.59 -11.10 -5.16
N LEU A 105 -8.51 -10.57 -3.94
CA LEU A 105 -9.43 -10.93 -2.85
C LEU A 105 -10.87 -10.46 -3.17
N GLU A 106 -11.04 -9.24 -3.67
CA GLU A 106 -12.33 -8.70 -4.15
C GLU A 106 -12.94 -9.58 -5.23
N GLU A 107 -12.19 -9.92 -6.30
CA GLU A 107 -12.66 -10.79 -7.37
C GLU A 107 -13.17 -12.15 -6.82
N VAL A 108 -12.46 -12.71 -5.85
CA VAL A 108 -12.77 -14.01 -5.24
C VAL A 108 -14.00 -13.93 -4.33
N LEU A 109 -14.16 -12.86 -3.53
CA LEU A 109 -15.39 -12.59 -2.75
C LEU A 109 -16.60 -12.37 -3.67
N ARG A 110 -16.45 -11.51 -4.68
CA ARG A 110 -17.43 -11.19 -5.73
C ARG A 110 -17.90 -12.44 -6.48
N ASN A 111 -17.03 -13.41 -6.66
CA ASN A 111 -17.37 -14.70 -7.27
C ASN A 111 -18.05 -15.67 -6.29
N GLN A 112 -17.62 -15.74 -5.02
CA GLN A 112 -18.30 -16.53 -3.97
C GLN A 112 -19.79 -16.14 -3.84
N LEU A 113 -20.08 -14.83 -3.89
CA LEU A 113 -21.44 -14.28 -3.82
C LEU A 113 -22.29 -14.71 -5.02
N LYS A 114 -21.77 -14.59 -6.26
CA LYS A 114 -22.47 -15.03 -7.48
C LYS A 114 -22.80 -16.52 -7.48
N GLU A 115 -21.93 -17.34 -6.88
CA GLU A 115 -22.14 -18.79 -6.80
C GLU A 115 -23.21 -19.21 -5.77
N ASN A 116 -23.75 -18.28 -4.94
CA ASN A 116 -24.81 -18.54 -3.96
C ASN A 116 -24.52 -19.71 -2.99
N LYS A 117 -23.24 -19.94 -2.66
CA LYS A 117 -22.78 -21.08 -1.84
C LYS A 117 -23.00 -20.94 -0.34
N GLN A 118 -23.72 -19.91 0.13
CA GLN A 118 -23.84 -19.58 1.56
C GLN A 118 -25.27 -19.20 1.99
N PRO A 119 -25.60 -19.33 3.29
CA PRO A 119 -26.81 -18.74 3.88
C PRO A 119 -26.88 -17.23 3.68
N TRP A 120 -28.10 -16.71 3.55
CA TRP A 120 -28.43 -15.29 3.35
C TRP A 120 -27.65 -14.33 4.27
N GLU A 121 -27.67 -14.57 5.59
CA GLU A 121 -27.04 -13.69 6.60
C GLU A 121 -25.50 -13.64 6.46
N GLN A 122 -24.90 -14.76 6.00
CA GLN A 122 -23.46 -14.81 5.73
C GLN A 122 -23.12 -14.08 4.43
N SER A 123 -23.96 -14.21 3.40
CA SER A 123 -23.77 -13.49 2.14
C SER A 123 -23.88 -11.98 2.29
N GLU A 124 -24.73 -11.45 3.18
CA GLU A 124 -24.80 -10.02 3.46
C GLU A 124 -23.48 -9.49 4.06
N CYS A 125 -22.93 -10.19 5.07
CA CYS A 125 -21.65 -9.82 5.67
C CYS A 125 -20.47 -9.91 4.69
N VAL A 126 -20.45 -10.94 3.84
CA VAL A 126 -19.42 -11.11 2.79
C VAL A 126 -19.54 -10.03 1.70
N GLN A 127 -20.77 -9.64 1.32
CA GLN A 127 -21.02 -8.53 0.39
C GLN A 127 -20.60 -7.17 0.98
N GLN A 128 -20.85 -6.94 2.26
CA GLN A 128 -20.39 -5.72 2.95
C GLN A 128 -18.86 -5.67 3.04
N PHE A 129 -18.17 -6.81 3.17
CA PHE A 129 -16.71 -6.88 3.03
C PHE A 129 -16.22 -6.58 1.61
N GLU A 130 -16.85 -7.17 0.60
CA GLU A 130 -16.45 -7.01 -0.80
C GLU A 130 -16.55 -5.55 -1.26
N GLY A 131 -17.71 -4.90 -1.06
CA GLY A 131 -17.86 -3.47 -1.32
C GLY A 131 -17.02 -2.56 -0.41
N TYR A 132 -16.63 -3.02 0.79
CA TYR A 132 -15.70 -2.27 1.64
C TYR A 132 -14.26 -2.30 1.10
N LEU A 133 -13.78 -3.44 0.59
CA LEU A 133 -12.47 -3.52 -0.03
C LEU A 133 -12.40 -2.66 -1.30
N GLU A 134 -13.46 -2.67 -2.13
CA GLU A 134 -13.59 -1.81 -3.30
C GLU A 134 -13.41 -0.31 -2.95
N THR A 135 -13.91 0.16 -1.79
CA THR A 135 -13.67 1.55 -1.33
C THR A 135 -12.23 1.88 -0.94
N LEU A 136 -11.35 0.87 -0.77
CA LEU A 136 -9.92 1.04 -0.52
C LEU A 136 -9.08 0.97 -1.80
N THR A 137 -9.52 0.19 -2.80
CA THR A 137 -8.78 -0.05 -4.06
C THR A 137 -9.20 0.88 -5.20
N ASP A 138 -10.50 1.17 -5.39
CA ASP A 138 -10.99 2.08 -6.46
C ASP A 138 -10.23 3.42 -6.51
N PRO A 139 -9.98 4.13 -5.39
CA PRO A 139 -9.25 5.39 -5.40
C PRO A 139 -7.80 5.27 -5.91
N LEU A 140 -7.21 4.08 -5.85
CA LEU A 140 -5.86 3.78 -6.33
C LEU A 140 -5.89 3.35 -7.80
N VAL A 141 -6.87 2.53 -8.20
CA VAL A 141 -7.12 2.17 -9.61
C VAL A 141 -7.34 3.41 -10.46
N GLU A 142 -8.16 4.36 -10.01
CA GLU A 142 -8.41 5.60 -10.76
C GLU A 142 -7.20 6.56 -10.77
N GLN A 143 -6.37 6.57 -9.72
CA GLN A 143 -5.11 7.33 -9.73
C GLN A 143 -4.09 6.75 -10.72
N ASP A 144 -3.93 5.43 -10.76
CA ASP A 144 -3.06 4.73 -11.71
C ASP A 144 -3.50 4.95 -13.17
N LYS A 145 -4.82 4.87 -13.45
CA LYS A 145 -5.40 5.23 -14.75
C LYS A 145 -5.07 6.67 -15.13
N LEU A 146 -5.36 7.62 -14.24
CA LEU A 146 -5.14 9.05 -14.50
C LEU A 146 -3.65 9.35 -14.75
N ALA A 147 -2.74 8.74 -13.99
CA ALA A 147 -1.31 8.88 -14.19
C ALA A 147 -0.87 8.38 -15.59
N LYS A 148 -1.39 7.22 -16.01
CA LYS A 148 -1.12 6.64 -17.35
C LYS A 148 -1.71 7.48 -18.48
N GLU A 149 -2.88 8.09 -18.28
CA GLU A 149 -3.48 9.01 -19.27
C GLU A 149 -2.70 10.32 -19.41
N LEU A 150 -2.22 10.89 -18.30
CA LEU A 150 -1.38 12.10 -18.31
C LEU A 150 -0.03 11.85 -18.99
N ASP A 151 0.64 10.74 -18.67
CA ASP A 151 1.89 10.31 -19.32
C ASP A 151 1.69 10.09 -20.83
N ALA A 152 0.63 9.35 -21.20
CA ALA A 152 0.26 9.14 -22.60
C ALA A 152 -0.23 10.41 -23.33
N SER A 153 -0.53 11.50 -22.64
CA SER A 153 -0.75 12.83 -23.25
C SER A 153 0.58 13.56 -23.44
N ALA A 154 1.42 13.62 -22.40
CA ALA A 154 2.72 14.28 -22.44
C ALA A 154 3.61 13.73 -23.57
N PHE A 155 3.62 12.41 -23.79
CA PHE A 155 4.30 11.80 -24.92
C PHE A 155 3.72 12.18 -26.29
N LYS A 156 2.41 12.41 -26.42
CA LYS A 156 1.79 12.87 -27.69
C LYS A 156 2.13 14.33 -27.98
N ASP A 157 2.04 15.18 -26.97
CA ASP A 157 2.30 16.61 -27.10
C ASP A 157 3.79 16.87 -27.41
N SER A 158 4.71 16.17 -26.73
CA SER A 158 6.15 16.22 -27.03
C SER A 158 6.49 15.73 -28.45
N ASN A 159 5.88 14.62 -28.91
CA ASN A 159 6.06 14.14 -30.29
C ASN A 159 5.51 15.15 -31.33
N LYS A 160 4.42 15.84 -31.03
CA LYS A 160 3.84 16.86 -31.90
C LYS A 160 4.72 18.11 -31.97
N GLU A 161 5.25 18.58 -30.84
CA GLU A 161 6.16 19.73 -30.78
C GLU A 161 7.45 19.46 -31.58
N ALA A 162 8.08 18.29 -31.38
CA ALA A 162 9.25 17.87 -32.15
C ALA A 162 8.98 17.75 -33.67
N GLN A 163 7.78 17.30 -34.07
CA GLN A 163 7.39 17.27 -35.49
C GLN A 163 7.18 18.68 -36.07
N GLU A 164 6.66 19.63 -35.29
CA GLU A 164 6.48 21.00 -35.74
C GLU A 164 7.82 21.75 -35.84
N GLU A 165 8.74 21.53 -34.89
CA GLU A 165 10.11 22.04 -34.95
C GLU A 165 10.87 21.52 -36.18
N LEU A 166 10.88 20.19 -36.40
CA LEU A 166 11.45 19.56 -37.60
C LEU A 166 10.81 20.04 -38.91
N ARG A 167 9.56 20.53 -38.88
CA ARG A 167 8.93 21.18 -40.05
C ARG A 167 9.45 22.61 -40.23
N ARG A 168 9.49 23.41 -39.15
CA ARG A 168 10.00 24.79 -39.17
C ARG A 168 11.46 24.84 -39.63
N GLU A 169 12.30 23.89 -39.20
CA GLU A 169 13.68 23.75 -39.67
C GLU A 169 13.75 23.56 -41.19
N LYS A 170 12.99 22.59 -41.73
CA LYS A 170 12.95 22.29 -43.18
C LYS A 170 12.36 23.43 -44.00
N GLU A 171 11.35 24.12 -43.49
CA GLU A 171 10.79 25.32 -44.12
C GLU A 171 11.83 26.46 -44.16
N THR A 172 12.64 26.60 -43.10
CA THR A 172 13.73 27.60 -43.03
C THR A 172 14.91 27.24 -43.93
N GLU A 173 15.32 25.97 -43.99
CA GLU A 173 16.38 25.47 -44.88
C GLU A 173 15.98 25.61 -46.36
N ALA A 174 14.72 25.30 -46.70
CA ALA A 174 14.20 25.46 -48.07
C ALA A 174 14.15 26.92 -48.54
N LEU A 175 14.09 27.88 -47.63
CA LEU A 175 14.12 29.33 -47.91
C LEU A 175 15.54 29.91 -47.89
N ALA A 176 16.56 29.15 -47.49
CA ALA A 176 17.94 29.63 -47.47
C ALA A 176 18.47 29.86 -48.91
N PRO A 177 19.09 31.01 -49.20
CA PRO A 177 19.60 31.30 -50.54
C PRO A 177 20.79 30.38 -50.86
N LYS A 178 20.68 29.60 -51.94
CA LYS A 178 21.77 28.77 -52.46
C LYS A 178 22.91 29.68 -52.93
N LYS A 179 24.13 29.38 -52.47
CA LYS A 179 25.39 29.97 -52.94
C LYS A 179 25.84 29.33 -54.26
#